data_AF-A0A9W7ILM5-F1
#
_entry.id   AF-A0A9W7ILM5-F1
#
_cell.length_a   1.000
_cell.length_b   1.000
_cell.length_c   1.000
_cell.angle_alpha   90.00
_cell.angle_beta   90.00
_cell.angle_gamma   90.00
#
_symmetry.space_group_name_H-M   'P 1'
#
loop_
_entity.id
_entity.type
_entity.pdbx_description
1 polymer ?
#
loop_
_entity_poly.entity_id
_entity_poly.type
_entity_poly.pdbx_seq_one_letter_code
_entity_poly.pdbx_strand_id
1 'polypeptide(L)'
;MTFTKLLFVICFMNLSFSLLSQIDESFISSQIDKFPVLSQLQGSFLSSQTVGSPPLSSQTVGSPHLSQNEEFPPSSQTIELESPPPLADPKDGEATKDILKVHNKVRAEVGVPPLVWNETLAEYAQSYANERSEDCNMEHSTGPYGENLVVSSEDPSIVDAVKFWATEKADYDPGSGTCIGGDHDCGHYTQVVARRTTSVGCAKVKCKNESYFIICSYHPFGNMEGEPAY
;
A
#
# COMPACT_ATOMS: atom_id res chain seq x y z
N MET A 1 -23.90 24.63 -30.92
CA MET A 1 -23.57 25.38 -29.69
C MET A 1 -24.58 24.96 -28.62
N THR A 2 -24.30 23.91 -27.85
CA THR A 2 -23.62 23.91 -26.52
C THR A 2 -24.48 24.57 -25.44
N PHE A 3 -24.76 24.02 -24.25
CA PHE A 3 -24.39 22.80 -23.53
C PHE A 3 -25.51 22.58 -22.48
N THR A 4 -25.82 21.33 -22.12
CA THR A 4 -26.80 20.96 -21.10
C THR A 4 -26.09 20.22 -19.96
N LYS A 5 -26.62 20.38 -18.73
CA LYS A 5 -26.36 19.63 -17.47
C LYS A 5 -25.12 20.00 -16.65
N LEU A 6 -25.34 20.47 -15.42
CA LEU A 6 -25.07 19.70 -14.17
C LEU A 6 -25.57 20.50 -12.95
N LEU A 7 -26.81 20.20 -12.50
CA LEU A 7 -27.23 20.35 -11.09
C LEU A 7 -27.15 18.95 -10.47
N PHE A 8 -27.09 18.87 -9.13
CA PHE A 8 -26.64 17.74 -8.27
C PHE A 8 -25.10 17.77 -8.14
N VAL A 9 -24.47 18.20 -7.04
CA VAL A 9 -24.75 18.00 -5.62
C VAL A 9 -24.23 19.21 -4.82
N ILE A 10 -25.13 20.06 -4.33
CA ILE A 10 -24.88 20.96 -3.19
C ILE A 10 -26.08 20.79 -2.27
N CYS A 11 -26.01 19.82 -1.39
CA CYS A 11 -26.91 19.73 -0.24
C CYS A 11 -26.21 18.90 0.83
N PHE A 12 -25.63 19.57 1.82
CA PHE A 12 -25.67 19.25 3.25
C PHE A 12 -24.72 20.21 3.98
N MET A 13 -25.11 21.50 4.03
CA MET A 13 -24.67 22.37 5.12
C MET A 13 -25.77 22.39 6.18
N ASN A 14 -25.38 22.07 7.42
CA ASN A 14 -26.11 22.09 8.69
C ASN A 14 -26.87 20.81 9.09
N LEU A 15 -26.25 20.01 9.97
CA LEU A 15 -26.79 19.73 11.31
C LEU A 15 -25.69 19.20 12.26
N SER A 16 -25.56 19.85 13.42
CA SER A 16 -24.76 19.49 14.62
C SER A 16 -23.22 19.52 14.55
N PHE A 17 -22.66 20.67 14.96
CA PHE A 17 -21.36 20.76 15.61
C PHE A 17 -21.37 19.99 16.94
N SER A 18 -20.70 18.84 17.00
CA SER A 18 -20.06 18.35 18.24
C SER A 18 -18.99 17.31 17.93
N LEU A 19 -17.76 17.70 18.29
CA LEU A 19 -16.58 16.87 18.58
C LEU A 19 -15.85 16.15 17.42
N LEU A 20 -14.75 16.78 17.00
CA LEU A 20 -13.48 16.20 16.51
C LEU A 20 -13.53 15.24 15.30
N SER A 21 -13.49 15.81 14.09
CA SER A 21 -12.79 15.19 12.95
C SER A 21 -11.91 16.23 12.27
N GLN A 22 -10.59 16.16 12.50
CA GLN A 22 -9.59 17.00 11.82
C GLN A 22 -9.27 16.44 10.42
N ILE A 23 -10.29 16.20 9.62
CA ILE A 23 -10.13 16.15 8.17
C ILE A 23 -10.91 17.36 7.66
N ASP A 24 -10.19 18.47 7.59
CA ASP A 24 -10.69 19.76 7.12
C ASP A 24 -11.13 19.62 5.65
N GLU A 25 -12.28 20.16 5.24
CA GLU A 25 -12.72 20.17 3.83
C GLU A 25 -11.64 20.75 2.89
N SER A 26 -10.84 21.70 3.39
CA SER A 26 -9.70 22.25 2.67
C SER A 26 -8.60 21.20 2.41
N PHE A 27 -8.48 20.20 3.28
CA PHE A 27 -7.53 19.10 3.13
C PHE A 27 -7.97 18.15 2.01
N ILE A 28 -9.24 17.73 1.96
CA ILE A 28 -9.74 16.87 0.87
C ILE A 28 -9.56 17.58 -0.47
N SER A 29 -9.95 18.85 -0.56
CA SER A 29 -9.74 19.65 -1.78
C SER A 29 -8.26 19.74 -2.18
N SER A 30 -7.33 19.83 -1.23
CA SER A 30 -5.89 19.88 -1.51
C SER A 30 -5.29 18.56 -2.02
N GLN A 31 -5.92 17.42 -1.72
CA GLN A 31 -5.43 16.12 -2.18
C GLN A 31 -5.93 15.79 -3.60
N ILE A 32 -7.13 16.26 -3.96
CA ILE A 32 -7.69 16.10 -5.32
C ILE A 32 -6.75 16.69 -6.38
N ASP A 33 -6.14 17.86 -6.10
CA ASP A 33 -5.20 18.50 -7.02
C ASP A 33 -3.88 17.72 -7.18
N LYS A 34 -3.48 16.93 -6.18
CA LYS A 34 -2.21 16.16 -6.17
C LYS A 34 -2.34 14.76 -6.78
N PHE A 35 -3.56 14.23 -6.88
CA PHE A 35 -3.85 12.90 -7.42
C PHE A 35 -4.98 12.96 -8.46
N PRO A 36 -4.81 13.71 -9.56
CA PRO A 36 -5.90 13.95 -10.52
C PRO A 36 -6.33 12.70 -11.31
N VAL A 37 -5.52 11.62 -11.31
CA VAL A 37 -5.69 10.45 -12.18
C VAL A 37 -6.59 9.35 -11.59
N LEU A 38 -6.86 9.35 -10.27
CA LEU A 38 -7.62 8.25 -9.66
C LEU A 38 -9.15 8.37 -9.76
N SER A 39 -9.68 9.47 -10.30
CA SER A 39 -11.12 9.56 -10.57
C SER A 39 -11.59 8.78 -11.81
N GLN A 40 -10.70 8.18 -12.61
CA GLN A 40 -11.07 7.63 -13.93
C GLN A 40 -10.75 6.14 -14.19
N LEU A 41 -10.20 5.39 -13.23
CA LEU A 41 -9.82 3.98 -13.47
C LEU A 41 -10.64 2.92 -12.71
N GLN A 42 -11.72 3.28 -12.01
CA GLN A 42 -12.63 2.28 -11.42
C GLN A 42 -13.64 1.66 -12.41
N GLY A 43 -13.44 1.82 -13.71
CA GLY A 43 -14.41 1.38 -14.72
C GLY A 43 -13.81 0.54 -15.82
N SER A 44 -13.46 -0.72 -15.55
CA SER A 44 -13.65 -1.85 -16.50
C SER A 44 -12.89 -3.12 -16.09
N PHE A 45 -13.51 -3.98 -15.29
CA PHE A 45 -13.30 -5.43 -15.43
C PHE A 45 -14.60 -6.16 -15.09
N LEU A 46 -15.51 -6.21 -16.06
CA LEU A 46 -16.59 -7.20 -16.06
C LEU A 46 -16.23 -8.33 -17.01
N SER A 47 -16.30 -9.53 -16.44
CA SER A 47 -16.55 -10.82 -17.09
C SER A 47 -15.33 -11.56 -17.64
N SER A 48 -14.88 -12.57 -16.90
CA SER A 48 -14.47 -13.82 -17.52
C SER A 48 -14.96 -15.03 -16.75
N GLN A 49 -15.46 -15.95 -17.54
CA GLN A 49 -16.28 -17.09 -17.17
C GLN A 49 -15.45 -18.24 -16.59
N THR A 50 -16.19 -19.04 -15.82
CA THR A 50 -15.89 -20.37 -15.31
C THR A 50 -15.26 -21.32 -16.34
N VAL A 51 -14.12 -21.93 -16.01
CA VAL A 51 -13.72 -23.24 -16.56
C VAL A 51 -13.03 -24.05 -15.45
N GLY A 52 -13.46 -25.30 -15.32
CA GLY A 52 -13.25 -26.15 -14.15
C GLY A 52 -11.87 -26.81 -14.04
N SER A 53 -11.58 -27.23 -12.81
CA SER A 53 -10.45 -28.06 -12.40
C SER A 53 -10.64 -29.52 -12.81
N PRO A 54 -9.55 -30.26 -13.10
CA PRO A 54 -9.47 -31.70 -12.91
C PRO A 54 -8.53 -32.10 -11.75
N PRO A 55 -8.63 -33.34 -11.25
CA PRO A 55 -8.23 -33.71 -9.90
C PRO A 55 -6.79 -34.24 -9.76
N LEU A 56 -6.34 -34.24 -8.50
CA LEU A 56 -5.12 -34.77 -7.94
C LEU A 56 -5.01 -36.31 -8.08
N SER A 57 -3.82 -36.82 -8.42
CA SER A 57 -3.45 -38.23 -8.25
C SER A 57 -2.06 -38.36 -7.63
N SER A 58 -1.94 -39.29 -6.69
CA SER A 58 -0.79 -39.58 -5.84
C SER A 58 -0.10 -40.90 -6.24
N GLN A 59 1.10 -41.11 -5.66
CA GLN A 59 1.88 -42.37 -5.49
C GLN A 59 2.93 -42.63 -6.59
N THR A 60 4.16 -43.14 -6.37
CA THR A 60 4.91 -43.63 -5.18
C THR A 60 6.39 -43.85 -5.58
N VAL A 61 7.30 -43.59 -4.63
CA VAL A 61 8.54 -44.33 -4.25
C VAL A 61 9.40 -45.03 -5.33
N GLY A 62 10.68 -44.66 -5.36
CA GLY A 62 11.79 -45.49 -5.86
C GLY A 62 13.16 -44.93 -5.45
N SER A 63 13.83 -45.60 -4.51
CA SER A 63 15.28 -45.50 -4.22
C SER A 63 15.96 -46.72 -4.85
N PRO A 64 17.26 -46.70 -5.26
CA PRO A 64 18.32 -46.87 -4.24
C PRO A 64 19.75 -46.36 -4.59
N HIS A 65 20.56 -46.28 -3.52
CA HIS A 65 21.99 -46.65 -3.38
C HIS A 65 23.16 -45.78 -3.94
N LEU A 66 23.74 -44.99 -3.01
CA LEU A 66 25.16 -44.76 -2.64
C LEU A 66 26.34 -45.23 -3.53
N SER A 67 27.32 -44.31 -3.70
CA SER A 67 28.80 -44.46 -3.64
C SER A 67 29.45 -43.26 -4.37
N GLN A 68 30.51 -42.53 -3.97
CA GLN A 68 31.52 -42.57 -2.90
C GLN A 68 32.21 -41.18 -2.84
N ASN A 69 32.64 -40.79 -1.64
CA ASN A 69 33.86 -40.04 -1.25
C ASN A 69 34.45 -38.95 -2.16
N GLU A 70 34.57 -37.72 -1.63
CA GLU A 70 35.84 -36.98 -1.59
C GLU A 70 35.96 -36.16 -0.28
N GLU A 71 37.14 -36.21 0.32
CA GLU A 71 37.55 -35.70 1.64
C GLU A 71 38.36 -34.40 1.47
N PHE A 72 37.85 -33.31 2.07
CA PHE A 72 38.45 -32.09 2.64
C PHE A 72 39.68 -31.37 2.01
N PRO A 73 39.69 -30.01 2.10
CA PRO A 73 40.48 -29.44 3.20
C PRO A 73 39.74 -28.36 4.00
N PRO A 74 40.17 -28.08 5.25
CA PRO A 74 39.61 -27.01 6.06
C PRO A 74 40.30 -25.69 5.70
N SER A 75 39.51 -24.64 5.46
CA SER A 75 40.05 -23.28 5.52
C SER A 75 39.02 -22.38 6.17
N SER A 76 39.42 -21.87 7.33
CA SER A 76 38.79 -20.73 7.99
C SER A 76 38.75 -19.56 7.01
N GLN A 77 37.55 -19.21 6.56
CA GLN A 77 37.28 -17.89 6.04
C GLN A 77 36.28 -17.26 6.99
N THR A 78 36.80 -16.36 7.82
CA THR A 78 36.00 -15.32 8.47
C THR A 78 35.27 -14.57 7.37
N ILE A 79 33.96 -14.82 7.22
CA ILE A 79 33.08 -13.93 6.47
C ILE A 79 33.06 -12.64 7.27
N GLU A 80 33.85 -11.66 6.86
CA GLU A 80 33.55 -10.27 7.18
C GLU A 80 32.16 -10.02 6.63
N LEU A 81 31.19 -9.89 7.54
CA LEU A 81 29.91 -9.30 7.24
C LEU A 81 30.24 -7.85 6.86
N GLU A 82 30.52 -7.61 5.57
CA GLU A 82 30.62 -6.26 5.05
C GLU A 82 29.33 -5.57 5.47
N SER A 83 29.48 -4.53 6.30
CA SER A 83 28.39 -3.67 6.70
C SER A 83 27.64 -3.25 5.44
N PRO A 84 26.30 -3.30 5.43
CA PRO A 84 25.54 -2.85 4.29
C PRO A 84 26.00 -1.44 3.89
N PRO A 85 26.01 -1.12 2.58
CA PRO A 85 26.45 0.17 2.09
C PRO A 85 25.79 1.27 2.91
N PRO A 86 26.52 2.33 3.30
CA PRO A 86 25.93 3.46 3.99
C PRO A 86 24.71 3.92 3.20
N LEU A 87 23.57 4.01 3.91
CA LEU A 87 22.31 4.62 3.47
C LEU A 87 22.64 5.71 2.45
N ALA A 88 22.14 5.55 1.22
CA ALA A 88 22.25 6.61 0.23
C ALA A 88 21.77 7.90 0.89
N ASP A 89 22.68 8.86 1.04
CA ASP A 89 22.43 10.15 1.64
C ASP A 89 21.29 10.81 0.84
N PRO A 90 20.14 11.14 1.47
CA PRO A 90 18.94 11.59 0.79
C PRO A 90 19.14 12.99 0.23
N LYS A 91 19.67 13.05 -0.99
CA LYS A 91 19.27 14.10 -1.91
C LYS A 91 17.86 13.71 -2.37
N ASP A 92 16.85 14.33 -1.75
CA ASP A 92 15.43 14.31 -2.11
C ASP A 92 14.52 13.32 -1.33
N GLY A 93 15.02 12.72 -0.24
CA GLY A 93 14.28 11.78 0.61
C GLY A 93 13.46 12.45 1.70
N GLU A 94 12.14 12.28 1.66
CA GLU A 94 11.26 12.62 2.78
C GLU A 94 11.68 11.87 4.05
N ALA A 95 11.65 12.54 5.21
CA ALA A 95 12.09 11.92 6.44
C ALA A 95 11.13 10.78 6.85
N THR A 96 11.67 9.57 7.05
CA THR A 96 10.98 8.41 7.65
C THR A 96 10.08 8.77 8.84
N LYS A 97 10.52 9.75 9.65
CA LYS A 97 9.78 10.25 10.82
C LYS A 97 8.45 10.90 10.43
N ASP A 98 8.39 11.63 9.33
CA ASP A 98 7.17 12.32 8.88
C ASP A 98 6.16 11.32 8.30
N ILE A 99 6.64 10.32 7.56
CA ILE A 99 5.83 9.18 7.08
C ILE A 99 5.21 8.42 8.26
N LEU A 100 6.01 8.07 9.26
CA LEU A 100 5.50 7.42 10.48
C LEU A 100 4.52 8.32 11.24
N LYS A 101 4.83 9.62 11.36
CA LYS A 101 3.99 10.57 12.07
C LYS A 101 2.59 10.67 11.46
N VAL A 102 2.48 10.70 10.13
CA VAL A 102 1.16 10.77 9.48
C VAL A 102 0.38 9.46 9.63
N HIS A 103 1.01 8.29 9.44
CA HIS A 103 0.35 7.01 9.71
C HIS A 103 -0.14 6.93 11.16
N ASN A 104 0.72 7.27 12.11
CA ASN A 104 0.42 7.16 13.53
C ASN A 104 -0.60 8.20 14.00
N LYS A 105 -0.73 9.34 13.30
CA LYS A 105 -1.84 10.27 13.51
C LYS A 105 -3.17 9.62 13.15
N VAL A 106 -3.30 9.05 11.96
CA VAL A 106 -4.54 8.40 11.48
C VAL A 106 -4.91 7.22 12.39
N ARG A 107 -3.92 6.40 12.75
CA ARG A 107 -4.09 5.25 13.66
C ARG A 107 -4.56 5.64 15.06
N ALA A 108 -4.06 6.75 15.59
CA ALA A 108 -4.48 7.25 16.90
C ALA A 108 -5.95 7.68 16.93
N GLU A 109 -6.50 8.16 15.81
CA GLU A 109 -7.92 8.55 15.71
C GLU A 109 -8.89 7.38 15.94
N VAL A 110 -8.44 6.14 15.69
CA VAL A 110 -9.23 4.92 15.85
C VAL A 110 -8.71 4.01 16.97
N GLY A 111 -7.73 4.48 17.76
CA GLY A 111 -7.26 3.78 18.94
C GLY A 111 -6.43 2.51 18.66
N VAL A 112 -5.81 2.39 17.48
CA VAL A 112 -4.89 1.27 17.19
C VAL A 112 -3.43 1.64 17.50
N PRO A 113 -2.57 0.68 17.90
CA PRO A 113 -1.18 0.95 18.24
C PRO A 113 -0.38 1.60 17.10
N PRO A 114 0.61 2.46 17.38
CA PRO A 114 1.43 3.08 16.35
C PRO A 114 2.30 2.04 15.62
N LEU A 115 2.57 2.32 14.34
CA LEU A 115 3.56 1.60 13.54
C LEU A 115 4.98 2.04 13.88
N VAL A 116 5.92 1.13 13.66
CA VAL A 116 7.35 1.40 13.60
C VAL A 116 7.87 1.30 12.17
N TRP A 117 8.95 2.02 11.87
CA TRP A 117 9.60 1.87 10.57
C TRP A 117 10.39 0.56 10.52
N ASN A 118 10.38 -0.08 9.36
CA ASN A 118 11.12 -1.30 9.11
C ASN A 118 11.91 -1.18 7.81
N GLU A 119 13.23 -1.21 7.90
CA GLU A 119 14.13 -1.04 6.76
C GLU A 119 13.99 -2.17 5.74
N THR A 120 13.74 -3.41 6.17
CA THR A 120 13.50 -4.53 5.25
C THR A 120 12.25 -4.31 4.40
N LEU A 121 11.20 -3.70 4.97
CA LEU A 121 10.00 -3.32 4.20
C LEU A 121 10.29 -2.15 3.26
N ALA A 122 11.13 -1.19 3.66
CA ALA A 122 11.50 -0.06 2.83
C ALA A 122 12.36 -0.50 1.64
N GLU A 123 13.33 -1.40 1.86
CA GLU A 123 14.13 -2.02 0.80
C GLU A 123 13.26 -2.82 -0.17
N TYR A 124 12.30 -3.59 0.36
CA TYR A 124 11.34 -4.32 -0.46
C TYR A 124 10.49 -3.36 -1.32
N ALA A 125 9.91 -2.34 -0.69
CA ALA A 125 9.12 -1.31 -1.36
C ALA A 125 9.94 -0.60 -2.45
N GLN A 126 11.20 -0.26 -2.17
CA GLN A 126 12.08 0.40 -3.15
C GLN A 126 12.43 -0.51 -4.32
N SER A 127 12.75 -1.79 -4.06
CA SER A 127 13.00 -2.76 -5.11
C SER A 127 11.79 -2.90 -6.03
N TYR A 128 10.60 -3.01 -5.46
CA TYR A 128 9.37 -3.14 -6.25
C TYR A 128 9.01 -1.86 -7.00
N ALA A 129 9.15 -0.69 -6.36
CA ALA A 129 8.97 0.59 -7.02
C ALA A 129 9.89 0.72 -8.25
N ASN A 130 11.18 0.38 -8.10
CA ASN A 130 12.13 0.40 -9.22
C ASN A 130 11.69 -0.50 -10.38
N GLU A 131 11.11 -1.67 -10.10
CA GLU A 131 10.56 -2.57 -11.11
C GLU A 131 9.36 -1.92 -11.84
N ARG A 132 8.44 -1.30 -11.09
CA ARG A 132 7.30 -0.56 -11.65
C ARG A 132 7.67 0.73 -12.36
N SER A 133 8.86 1.30 -12.14
CA SER A 133 9.29 2.54 -12.79
C SER A 133 9.30 2.46 -14.33
N GLU A 134 9.34 1.23 -14.87
CA GLU A 134 9.31 0.96 -16.29
C GLU A 134 7.96 1.27 -16.96
N ASP A 135 6.84 0.96 -16.31
CA ASP A 135 5.49 1.10 -16.87
C ASP A 135 4.51 1.95 -16.02
N CYS A 136 4.82 2.12 -14.73
CA CYS A 136 4.03 2.81 -13.73
C CYS A 136 2.61 2.26 -13.51
N ASN A 137 2.30 0.98 -13.82
CA ASN A 137 0.95 0.48 -13.52
C ASN A 137 0.77 0.23 -12.01
N MET A 138 -0.45 0.46 -11.53
CA MET A 138 -0.86 0.14 -10.16
C MET A 138 -1.20 -1.33 -10.01
N GLU A 139 -0.17 -2.16 -9.98
CA GLU A 139 -0.28 -3.60 -9.72
C GLU A 139 0.48 -3.93 -8.44
N HIS A 140 -0.11 -4.81 -7.62
CA HIS A 140 0.51 -5.31 -6.40
C HIS A 140 1.61 -6.32 -6.69
N SER A 141 2.61 -6.39 -5.81
CA SER A 141 3.81 -7.23 -6.01
C SER A 141 3.58 -8.73 -5.90
N THR A 142 2.39 -9.15 -5.44
CA THR A 142 2.07 -10.53 -5.04
C THR A 142 2.98 -11.08 -3.92
N GLY A 143 3.72 -10.20 -3.25
CA GLY A 143 4.59 -10.53 -2.13
C GLY A 143 3.87 -10.85 -0.83
N PRO A 144 4.63 -11.16 0.24
CA PRO A 144 4.06 -11.56 1.53
C PRO A 144 3.58 -10.38 2.40
N TYR A 145 3.71 -9.14 1.92
CA TYR A 145 3.41 -7.93 2.68
C TYR A 145 2.09 -7.33 2.24
N GLY A 146 1.44 -6.58 3.14
CA GLY A 146 0.35 -5.69 2.75
C GLY A 146 0.93 -4.52 1.97
N GLU A 147 0.14 -3.92 1.07
CA GLU A 147 0.61 -2.86 0.20
C GLU A 147 -0.46 -1.81 0.00
N ASN A 148 -0.07 -0.55 0.04
CA ASN A 148 -0.83 0.54 -0.57
C ASN A 148 -0.02 1.12 -1.71
N LEU A 149 -0.67 1.39 -2.83
CA LEU A 149 -0.06 1.93 -4.04
C LEU A 149 -0.75 3.25 -4.41
N VAL A 150 0.00 4.15 -5.04
CA VAL A 150 -0.59 5.28 -5.76
C VAL A 150 0.34 5.70 -6.89
N VAL A 151 -0.28 6.11 -8.00
CA VAL A 151 0.41 6.74 -9.13
C VAL A 151 -0.11 8.16 -9.30
N SER A 152 0.79 9.12 -9.50
CA SER A 152 0.44 10.51 -9.80
C SER A 152 1.25 11.06 -10.97
N SER A 153 0.63 11.92 -11.77
CA SER A 153 1.35 12.72 -12.78
C SER A 153 2.10 13.90 -12.16
N GLU A 154 1.76 14.27 -10.92
CA GLU A 154 2.47 15.25 -10.11
C GLU A 154 3.54 14.57 -9.26
N ASP A 155 4.36 15.34 -8.53
CA ASP A 155 5.38 14.83 -7.61
C ASP A 155 4.92 14.90 -6.13
N PRO A 156 3.97 14.04 -5.68
CA PRO A 156 3.54 14.06 -4.29
C PRO A 156 4.63 13.49 -3.38
N SER A 157 4.59 13.92 -2.11
CA SER A 157 5.32 13.27 -1.04
C SER A 157 4.67 11.92 -0.66
N ILE A 158 5.40 11.05 0.02
CA ILE A 158 4.80 9.83 0.60
C ILE A 158 3.82 10.23 1.71
N VAL A 159 4.08 11.31 2.44
CA VAL A 159 3.10 11.86 3.40
C VAL A 159 1.79 12.26 2.70
N ASP A 160 1.85 12.85 1.50
CA ASP A 160 0.65 13.15 0.71
C ASP A 160 -0.09 11.88 0.29
N ALA A 161 0.62 10.82 -0.10
CA ALA A 161 -0.01 9.52 -0.40
C ALA A 161 -0.75 8.93 0.82
N VAL A 162 -0.14 8.96 2.02
CA VAL A 162 -0.80 8.45 3.24
C VAL A 162 -2.02 9.28 3.61
N LYS A 163 -1.94 10.59 3.42
CA LYS A 163 -3.07 11.51 3.60
C LYS A 163 -4.21 11.20 2.65
N PHE A 164 -3.89 10.94 1.38
CA PHE A 164 -4.85 10.55 0.36
C PHE A 164 -5.51 9.21 0.71
N TRP A 165 -4.75 8.17 1.04
CA TRP A 165 -5.31 6.89 1.50
C TRP A 165 -6.21 7.04 2.74
N ALA A 166 -5.92 7.99 3.63
CA ALA A 166 -6.74 8.24 4.80
C ALA A 166 -8.10 8.88 4.49
N THR A 167 -8.31 9.47 3.30
CA THR A 167 -9.62 10.07 2.94
C THR A 167 -10.71 9.02 2.73
N GLU A 168 -10.32 7.79 2.38
CA GLU A 168 -11.24 6.63 2.25
C GLU A 168 -11.91 6.24 3.58
N LYS A 169 -11.53 6.86 4.70
CA LYS A 169 -12.27 6.77 5.97
C LYS A 169 -13.76 7.09 5.80
N ALA A 170 -14.10 8.01 4.89
CA ALA A 170 -15.49 8.35 4.58
C ALA A 170 -16.26 7.18 3.95
N ASP A 171 -15.55 6.23 3.35
CA ASP A 171 -16.09 5.07 2.63
C ASP A 171 -15.98 3.78 3.47
N TYR A 172 -15.65 3.86 4.76
CA TYR A 172 -15.55 2.69 5.64
C TYR A 172 -16.60 2.71 6.75
N ASP A 173 -17.36 1.61 6.89
CA ASP A 173 -18.21 1.37 8.05
C ASP A 173 -17.52 0.45 9.06
N PRO A 174 -17.07 0.97 10.22
CA PRO A 174 -16.42 0.16 11.24
C PRO A 174 -17.39 -0.82 11.93
N GLY A 175 -18.71 -0.59 11.88
CA GLY A 175 -19.69 -1.48 12.48
C GLY A 175 -19.85 -2.81 11.73
N SER A 176 -19.81 -2.75 10.39
CA SER A 176 -19.84 -3.93 9.51
C SER A 176 -18.45 -4.42 9.10
N GLY A 177 -17.43 -3.58 9.21
CA GLY A 177 -16.09 -3.85 8.71
C GLY A 177 -15.98 -3.80 7.18
N THR A 178 -16.94 -3.19 6.49
CA THR A 178 -17.02 -3.15 5.03
C THR A 178 -16.92 -1.75 4.47
N CYS A 179 -16.52 -1.63 3.21
CA CYS A 179 -16.60 -0.38 2.49
C CYS A 179 -18.08 -0.05 2.18
N ILE A 180 -18.47 1.20 2.39
CA ILE A 180 -19.81 1.70 2.11
C ILE A 180 -19.82 2.44 0.77
N GLY A 181 -20.92 2.34 0.03
CA GLY A 181 -21.15 3.17 -1.15
C GLY A 181 -20.95 2.50 -2.53
N GLY A 182 -21.08 1.18 -2.64
CA GLY A 182 -21.06 0.51 -3.95
C GLY A 182 -19.64 0.29 -4.46
N ASP A 183 -19.25 0.96 -5.54
CA ASP A 183 -17.94 0.78 -6.21
C ASP A 183 -16.76 1.47 -5.46
N HIS A 184 -16.99 2.06 -4.29
CA HIS A 184 -15.96 2.75 -3.52
C HIS A 184 -15.06 1.75 -2.77
N ASP A 185 -13.76 1.91 -2.95
CA ASP A 185 -12.73 1.11 -2.30
C ASP A 185 -12.22 1.85 -1.07
N CYS A 186 -12.15 1.14 0.06
CA CYS A 186 -11.60 1.62 1.33
C CYS A 186 -10.37 0.80 1.77
N GLY A 187 -9.81 0.02 0.85
CA GLY A 187 -8.68 -0.85 1.04
C GLY A 187 -7.42 -0.11 1.52
N HIS A 188 -7.16 1.10 1.01
CA HIS A 188 -5.98 1.82 1.44
C HIS A 188 -6.13 2.33 2.87
N TYR A 189 -7.29 2.90 3.23
CA TYR A 189 -7.55 3.33 4.60
C TYR A 189 -7.47 2.16 5.57
N THR A 190 -8.18 1.06 5.28
CA THR A 190 -8.21 -0.13 6.14
C THR A 190 -6.81 -0.71 6.35
N GLN A 191 -5.91 -0.64 5.36
CA GLN A 191 -4.52 -1.06 5.53
C GLN A 191 -3.74 -0.10 6.44
N VAL A 192 -3.90 1.22 6.29
CA VAL A 192 -3.26 2.22 7.16
C VAL A 192 -3.64 2.01 8.63
N VAL A 193 -4.91 1.70 8.90
CA VAL A 193 -5.44 1.53 10.26
C VAL A 193 -5.53 0.08 10.74
N ALA A 194 -5.04 -0.89 9.95
CA ALA A 194 -5.08 -2.30 10.32
C ALA A 194 -4.39 -2.54 11.68
N ARG A 195 -5.17 -3.00 12.67
CA ARG A 195 -4.71 -3.17 14.06
C ARG A 195 -3.55 -4.15 14.21
N ARG A 196 -3.54 -5.21 13.40
CA ARG A 196 -2.52 -6.26 13.43
C ARG A 196 -1.19 -5.83 12.81
N THR A 197 -1.21 -4.84 11.92
CA THR A 197 -0.01 -4.30 11.30
C THR A 197 0.81 -3.57 12.35
N THR A 198 2.10 -3.89 12.45
CA THR A 198 2.99 -3.30 13.45
C THR A 198 4.12 -2.50 12.82
N SER A 199 4.43 -2.75 11.55
CA SER A 199 5.56 -2.12 10.86
C SER A 199 5.22 -1.72 9.43
N VAL A 200 5.91 -0.67 8.96
CA VAL A 200 5.78 -0.14 7.60
C VAL A 200 7.14 0.29 7.05
N GLY A 201 7.32 0.15 5.74
CA GLY A 201 8.41 0.77 4.97
C GLY A 201 7.87 1.21 3.62
N CYS A 202 8.34 2.34 3.11
CA CYS A 202 7.77 2.96 1.91
C CYS A 202 8.87 3.42 0.94
N ALA A 203 8.49 3.54 -0.32
CA ALA A 203 9.34 4.07 -1.38
C ALA A 203 8.54 4.90 -2.38
N LYS A 204 9.24 5.82 -3.05
CA LYS A 204 8.75 6.59 -4.18
C LYS A 204 9.77 6.49 -5.31
N VAL A 205 9.30 6.37 -6.53
CA VAL A 205 10.13 6.43 -7.74
C VAL A 205 9.46 7.29 -8.79
N LYS A 206 10.27 7.93 -9.64
CA LYS A 206 9.81 8.55 -10.87
C LYS A 206 9.86 7.53 -12.01
N CYS A 207 8.73 7.32 -12.67
CA CYS A 207 8.58 6.39 -13.77
C CYS A 207 9.06 6.97 -15.11
N LYS A 208 9.26 6.12 -16.12
CA LYS A 208 9.66 6.52 -17.49
C LYS A 208 8.68 7.46 -18.18
N ASN A 209 7.41 7.37 -17.83
CA ASN A 209 6.35 8.25 -18.34
C ASN A 209 6.24 9.57 -17.55
N GLU A 210 7.27 9.91 -16.76
CA GLU A 210 7.35 11.11 -15.90
C GLU A 210 6.34 11.16 -14.75
N SER A 211 5.51 10.13 -14.57
CA SER A 211 4.66 9.96 -13.39
C SER A 211 5.47 9.46 -12.19
N TYR A 212 4.87 9.46 -11.01
CA TYR A 212 5.47 9.01 -9.77
C TYR A 212 4.67 7.84 -9.21
N PHE A 213 5.37 6.75 -8.89
CA PHE A 213 4.83 5.57 -8.25
C PHE A 213 5.27 5.55 -6.79
N ILE A 214 4.30 5.42 -5.88
CA ILE A 214 4.53 5.33 -4.44
C ILE A 214 3.94 4.01 -3.93
N ILE A 215 4.73 3.33 -3.10
CA ILE A 215 4.32 2.12 -2.39
C ILE A 215 4.68 2.25 -0.92
N CYS A 216 3.77 1.82 -0.05
CA CYS A 216 4.08 1.46 1.33
C CYS A 216 3.79 -0.02 1.54
N SER A 217 4.77 -0.75 2.05
CA SER A 217 4.67 -2.17 2.43
C SER A 217 4.48 -2.31 3.94
N TYR A 218 3.58 -3.21 4.34
CA TYR A 218 3.09 -3.37 5.70
C TYR A 218 3.29 -4.79 6.20
N HIS A 219 3.74 -4.94 7.45
CA HIS A 219 3.87 -6.26 8.07
C HIS A 219 3.41 -6.28 9.55
N PRO A 220 2.64 -7.31 9.96
CA PRO A 220 1.88 -8.24 9.11
C PRO A 220 0.96 -7.50 8.11
N PHE A 221 0.54 -8.15 7.03
CA PHE A 221 -0.38 -7.55 6.05
C PHE A 221 -1.69 -7.10 6.71
N GLY A 222 -2.41 -6.13 6.15
CA GLY A 222 -3.74 -5.68 6.61
C GLY A 222 -4.88 -6.40 5.91
N ASN A 223 -6.08 -5.85 5.97
CA ASN A 223 -7.21 -6.17 5.07
C ASN A 223 -7.52 -7.67 4.90
N MET A 224 -7.75 -8.39 5.99
CA MET A 224 -8.31 -9.75 5.85
C MET A 224 -9.81 -9.65 5.60
N GLU A 225 -10.27 -10.41 4.62
CA GLU A 225 -11.69 -10.61 4.39
C GLU A 225 -12.38 -11.11 5.66
N GLY A 226 -13.42 -10.40 6.09
CA GLY A 226 -14.24 -10.75 7.26
C GLY A 226 -13.72 -10.28 8.61
N GLU A 227 -12.58 -9.57 8.68
CA GLU A 227 -12.05 -9.03 9.93
C GLU A 227 -12.07 -7.49 9.90
N PRO A 228 -12.70 -6.83 10.89
CA PRO A 228 -12.66 -5.37 10.99
C PRO A 228 -11.21 -4.86 11.07
N ALA A 229 -10.96 -3.69 10.49
CA ALA A 229 -9.63 -3.10 10.49
C ALA A 229 -9.18 -2.68 11.90
N TYR A 230 -10.13 -2.30 12.76
CA TYR A 230 -9.89 -1.84 14.14
C TYR A 230 -11.08 -2.11 15.08
#